data_AF-A0A1C6UF35-F1
#
_entry.id   AF-A0A1C6UF35-F1
#
_cell.length_a   1.000
_cell.length_b   1.000
_cell.length_c   1.000
_cell.angle_alpha   90.00
_cell.angle_beta   90.00
_cell.angle_gamma   90.00
#
_symmetry.space_group_name_H-M   'P 1'
#
loop_
_entity.id
_entity.type
_entity.pdbx_description
1 polymer ?
#
loop_
_entity_poly.entity_id
_entity_poly.type
_entity_poly.pdbx_seq_one_letter_code
_entity_poly.pdbx_strand_id
1 'polypeptide(L)'
;MRLAAKLIAFLPANLMIDASAPGWVGRVGGVGGVRRVGGVSLGELGRAVELLVRQVRHWQQPRWAATATGGNMSRADLLHRLVQEIANLCADAEGGPRRAVPRLDNDLALPDQLRVVAADLIAAAPPEVLARAAAEVTATRETL
;
A
#
# COMPACT_ATOMS: atom_id res chain seq x y z
N MET A 1 -26.43 -2.81 -12.98
CA MET A 1 -25.32 -3.75 -12.78
C MET A 1 -24.02 -3.17 -13.34
N ARG A 2 -23.41 -2.20 -12.65
CA ARG A 2 -22.19 -1.50 -13.10
C ARG A 2 -21.27 -1.23 -11.91
N LEU A 3 -20.39 -2.18 -11.61
CA LEU A 3 -19.28 -2.03 -10.66
C LEU A 3 -17.91 -2.24 -11.34
N ALA A 4 -17.79 -1.86 -12.63
CA ALA A 4 -16.59 -2.11 -13.43
C ALA A 4 -15.97 -0.84 -14.07
N ALA A 5 -16.30 0.38 -13.61
CA ALA A 5 -15.93 1.60 -14.34
C ALA A 5 -15.22 2.71 -13.55
N LYS A 6 -14.72 2.46 -12.33
CA LYS A 6 -14.05 3.50 -11.53
C LYS A 6 -12.62 3.20 -11.06
N LEU A 7 -12.00 2.19 -11.68
CA LEU A 7 -10.58 1.86 -11.50
C LEU A 7 -9.67 2.41 -12.64
N ILE A 8 -10.21 3.22 -13.57
CA ILE A 8 -9.46 3.84 -14.69
C ILE A 8 -9.81 5.33 -14.80
N ALA A 9 -9.67 6.11 -13.72
CA ALA A 9 -9.69 7.57 -13.80
C ALA A 9 -9.21 8.20 -12.50
N PHE A 10 -7.89 8.31 -12.32
CA PHE A 10 -7.31 9.45 -11.61
C PHE A 10 -5.85 9.65 -12.07
N LEU A 11 -5.70 10.08 -13.33
CA LEU A 11 -4.58 10.95 -13.68
C LEU A 11 -4.86 12.30 -13.00
N PRO A 12 -3.96 12.87 -12.19
CA PRO A 12 -4.10 14.27 -11.81
C PRO A 12 -3.89 15.12 -13.06
N ALA A 13 -4.92 15.89 -13.41
CA ALA A 13 -4.94 16.90 -14.45
C ALA A 13 -4.08 18.12 -14.10
N ASN A 14 -2.78 17.93 -13.83
CA ASN A 14 -1.88 19.04 -13.52
C ASN A 14 -0.48 18.89 -14.14
N LEU A 15 -0.40 18.40 -15.38
CA LEU A 15 0.84 18.44 -16.15
C LEU A 15 0.61 18.91 -17.59
N MET A 16 0.08 20.13 -17.76
CA MET A 16 0.21 20.86 -19.02
C MET A 16 0.05 22.37 -18.82
N ILE A 17 1.08 23.00 -18.22
CA ILE A 17 1.49 24.36 -18.56
C ILE A 17 3.01 24.33 -18.78
N ASP A 18 3.34 24.34 -20.08
CA ASP A 18 4.45 24.95 -20.82
C ASP A 18 5.81 25.30 -20.17
N ALA A 19 6.82 25.04 -21.01
CA ALA A 19 7.96 25.89 -21.35
C ALA A 19 9.34 25.61 -20.72
N SER A 20 10.23 25.19 -21.63
CA SER A 20 11.63 25.61 -21.73
C SER A 20 12.62 25.02 -20.71
N ALA A 21 13.35 24.01 -21.17
CA ALA A 21 14.62 23.64 -20.57
C ALA A 21 15.75 24.48 -21.21
N PRO A 22 16.42 25.35 -20.43
CA PRO A 22 17.82 25.64 -20.66
C PRO A 22 18.68 25.19 -19.47
N GLY A 23 19.73 24.43 -19.81
CA GLY A 23 21.03 24.39 -19.14
C GLY A 23 21.07 24.46 -17.61
N TRP A 24 21.25 23.28 -16.97
CA TRP A 24 21.81 23.24 -15.63
C TRP A 24 23.33 23.40 -15.68
N VAL A 25 23.78 24.65 -15.55
CA VAL A 25 25.09 24.99 -14.96
C VAL A 25 24.80 25.72 -13.65
N GLY A 26 25.22 25.16 -12.53
CA GLY A 26 25.03 25.77 -11.21
C GLY A 26 25.66 24.96 -10.09
N ARG A 27 26.96 25.17 -9.88
CA ARG A 27 27.71 24.74 -8.68
C ARG A 27 27.38 25.67 -7.51
N VAL A 28 26.90 25.10 -6.40
CA VAL A 28 27.08 25.54 -5.00
C VAL A 28 26.92 24.25 -4.16
N GLY A 29 27.81 23.82 -3.26
CA GLY A 29 28.64 24.55 -2.32
C GLY A 29 27.89 24.70 -0.98
N GLY A 30 28.02 23.75 -0.05
CA GLY A 30 27.71 23.98 1.37
C GLY A 30 26.80 22.96 2.09
N VAL A 31 27.44 22.06 2.84
CA VAL A 31 27.14 21.58 4.21
C VAL A 31 25.68 21.51 4.68
N GLY A 32 25.24 20.30 5.08
CA GLY A 32 24.13 20.12 6.02
C GLY A 32 23.43 18.78 5.85
N GLY A 33 23.60 17.88 6.82
CA GLY A 33 22.98 16.55 6.82
C GLY A 33 21.45 16.57 6.88
N VAL A 34 20.91 15.35 6.83
CA VAL A 34 19.48 14.95 6.88
C VAL A 34 18.82 14.85 5.51
N ARG A 35 18.91 13.65 4.91
CA ARG A 35 17.86 13.01 4.09
C ARG A 35 18.28 11.58 3.75
N ARG A 36 18.09 10.66 4.70
CA ARG A 36 18.08 9.21 4.42
C ARG A 36 16.85 8.49 4.97
N VAL A 37 15.94 9.19 5.66
CA VAL A 37 14.78 8.57 6.34
C VAL A 37 13.66 8.22 5.35
N GLY A 38 13.41 9.04 4.32
CA GLY A 38 12.31 8.79 3.37
C GLY A 38 12.48 7.56 2.47
N GLY A 39 13.73 7.21 2.12
CA GLY A 39 13.99 6.01 1.30
C GLY A 39 13.93 4.70 2.09
N VAL A 40 14.12 4.76 3.42
CA VAL A 40 14.09 3.57 4.29
C VAL A 40 12.65 3.09 4.46
N SER A 41 11.72 3.99 4.80
CA SER A 41 10.32 3.63 5.03
C SER A 41 9.60 3.11 3.78
N LEU A 42 9.92 3.66 2.60
CA LEU A 42 9.40 3.16 1.32
C LEU A 42 9.88 1.72 1.05
N GLY A 43 11.18 1.46 1.24
CA GLY A 43 11.76 0.13 1.07
C GLY A 43 11.25 -0.89 2.10
N GLU A 44 10.99 -0.45 3.33
CA GLU A 44 10.45 -1.29 4.41
C GLU A 44 9.04 -1.78 4.10
N LEU A 45 8.13 -0.90 3.69
CA LEU A 45 6.77 -1.29 3.33
C LEU A 45 6.76 -2.24 2.12
N GLY A 46 7.49 -1.90 1.06
CA GLY A 46 7.59 -2.76 -0.13
C GLY A 46 8.10 -4.16 0.19
N ARG A 47 9.13 -4.26 1.04
CA ARG A 47 9.69 -5.53 1.50
C ARG A 47 8.70 -6.32 2.37
N ALA A 48 8.04 -5.65 3.31
CA ALA A 48 7.07 -6.30 4.20
C ALA A 48 5.91 -6.94 3.40
N VAL A 49 5.37 -6.20 2.41
CA VAL A 49 4.33 -6.68 1.51
C VAL A 49 4.82 -7.86 0.68
N GLU A 50 6.03 -7.79 0.13
CA GLU A 50 6.59 -8.90 -0.65
C GLU A 50 6.70 -10.20 0.19
N LEU A 51 7.18 -10.09 1.43
CA LEU A 51 7.30 -11.23 2.34
C LEU A 51 5.95 -11.83 2.70
N LEU A 52 4.94 -10.99 3.00
CA LEU A 52 3.58 -11.46 3.26
C LEU A 52 3.03 -12.19 2.03
N VAL A 53 3.13 -11.59 0.85
CA VAL A 53 2.58 -12.24 -0.35
C VAL A 53 3.31 -13.53 -0.68
N ARG A 54 4.65 -13.59 -0.54
CA ARG A 54 5.40 -14.85 -0.72
C ARG A 54 4.90 -15.95 0.22
N GLN A 55 4.51 -15.62 1.44
CA GLN A 55 3.94 -16.55 2.43
C GLN A 55 2.55 -17.05 2.04
N VAL A 56 1.68 -16.23 1.46
CA VAL A 56 0.27 -16.61 1.22
C VAL A 56 -0.06 -16.95 -0.23
N ARG A 57 0.79 -16.62 -1.21
CA ARG A 57 0.52 -16.82 -2.65
C ARG A 57 0.20 -18.26 -3.08
N HIS A 58 0.56 -19.23 -2.26
CA HIS A 58 0.36 -20.66 -2.54
C HIS A 58 -0.79 -21.26 -1.72
N TRP A 59 -1.48 -20.44 -0.93
CA TRP A 59 -2.58 -20.88 -0.09
C TRP A 59 -3.82 -21.16 -0.92
N GLN A 60 -4.49 -22.25 -0.56
CA GLN A 60 -5.78 -22.65 -1.12
C GLN A 60 -6.92 -22.26 -0.17
N GLN A 61 -8.15 -22.28 -0.66
CA GLN A 61 -9.34 -21.84 0.08
C GLN A 61 -9.46 -22.40 1.52
N PRO A 62 -9.19 -23.70 1.80
CA PRO A 62 -9.25 -24.20 3.18
C PRO A 62 -8.28 -23.51 4.14
N ARG A 63 -7.11 -23.10 3.64
CA ARG A 63 -6.10 -22.42 4.46
C ARG A 63 -6.50 -20.97 4.74
N TRP A 64 -7.15 -20.31 3.79
CA TRP A 64 -7.75 -18.98 3.95
C TRP A 64 -8.90 -18.95 4.96
N ALA A 65 -9.75 -19.98 4.95
CA ALA A 65 -10.87 -20.12 5.87
C ALA A 65 -10.46 -20.43 7.32
N ALA A 66 -9.27 -21.00 7.52
CA ALA A 66 -8.77 -21.32 8.85
C ALA A 66 -8.56 -20.06 9.71
N THR A 67 -8.77 -20.22 11.01
CA THR A 67 -8.60 -19.15 12.01
C THR A 67 -7.14 -18.68 12.07
N ALA A 68 -6.94 -17.37 12.12
CA ALA A 68 -5.63 -16.77 12.36
C ALA A 68 -5.17 -17.02 13.81
N THR A 69 -3.85 -17.03 14.02
CA THR A 69 -3.27 -17.29 15.34
C THR A 69 -3.65 -16.17 16.31
N GLY A 70 -4.09 -16.53 17.51
CA GLY A 70 -4.36 -15.57 18.59
C GLY A 70 -5.64 -14.75 18.43
N GLY A 71 -6.56 -15.14 17.53
CA GLY A 71 -7.83 -14.44 17.34
C GLY A 71 -8.98 -15.34 16.90
N ASN A 72 -10.14 -14.71 16.68
CA ASN A 72 -11.39 -15.39 16.28
C ASN A 72 -11.77 -15.12 14.81
N MET A 73 -10.84 -14.60 14.00
CA MET A 73 -11.09 -14.26 12.60
C MET A 73 -10.43 -15.27 11.67
N SER A 74 -11.04 -15.51 10.50
CA SER A 74 -10.37 -16.24 9.45
C SER A 74 -9.13 -15.46 8.98
N ARG A 75 -8.13 -16.18 8.47
CA ARG A 75 -6.96 -15.57 7.84
C ARG A 75 -7.33 -14.63 6.70
N ALA A 76 -8.40 -14.96 5.97
CA ALA A 76 -8.92 -14.13 4.89
C ALA A 76 -9.49 -12.81 5.40
N ASP A 77 -10.26 -12.85 6.49
CA ASP A 77 -10.81 -11.63 7.12
C ASP A 77 -9.72 -10.74 7.70
N LEU A 78 -8.69 -11.36 8.28
CA LEU A 78 -7.54 -10.63 8.79
C LEU A 78 -6.81 -9.90 7.66
N LEU A 79 -6.52 -10.58 6.55
CA LEU A 79 -5.85 -9.95 5.42
C LEU A 79 -6.74 -8.89 4.73
N HIS A 80 -8.04 -9.14 4.62
CA HIS A 80 -8.98 -8.15 4.08
C HIS A 80 -9.06 -6.90 4.96
N ARG A 81 -9.02 -7.03 6.30
CA ARG A 81 -8.87 -5.89 7.20
C ARG A 81 -7.58 -5.12 6.91
N LEU A 82 -6.45 -5.81 6.77
CA LEU A 82 -5.17 -5.14 6.45
C LEU A 82 -5.28 -4.33 5.15
N VAL A 83 -5.87 -4.92 4.11
CA VAL A 83 -6.12 -4.23 2.84
C VAL A 83 -6.98 -2.97 3.05
N GLN A 84 -8.03 -3.07 3.84
CA GLN A 84 -8.88 -1.92 4.17
C GLN A 84 -8.13 -0.83 4.94
N GLU A 85 -7.30 -1.19 5.91
CA GLU A 85 -6.53 -0.22 6.69
C GLU A 85 -5.50 0.51 5.83
N ILE A 86 -4.80 -0.18 4.92
CA ILE A 86 -3.89 0.46 3.98
C ILE A 86 -4.64 1.43 3.04
N ALA A 87 -5.82 1.02 2.57
CA ALA A 87 -6.67 1.91 1.75
C ALA A 87 -7.16 3.15 2.53
N ASN A 88 -7.46 3.00 3.83
CA ASN A 88 -7.81 4.13 4.70
C ASN A 88 -6.64 5.10 4.85
N LEU A 89 -5.42 4.59 5.06
CA LEU A 89 -4.21 5.41 5.14
C LEU A 89 -3.94 6.16 3.83
N CYS A 90 -4.20 5.53 2.69
CA CYS A 90 -4.08 6.17 1.38
C CYS A 90 -5.09 7.32 1.23
N ALA A 91 -6.36 7.07 1.57
CA ALA A 91 -7.40 8.10 1.55
C ALA A 91 -7.06 9.29 2.47
N ASP A 92 -6.53 9.01 3.67
CA ASP A 92 -6.09 10.06 4.60
C ASP A 92 -4.91 10.87 4.03
N ALA A 93 -3.93 10.22 3.42
CA ALA A 93 -2.77 10.88 2.81
C ALA A 93 -3.18 11.77 1.62
N GLU A 94 -4.20 11.36 0.86
CA GLU A 94 -4.74 12.12 -0.27
C GLU A 94 -5.77 13.17 0.14
N GLY A 95 -6.21 13.21 1.40
CA GLY A 95 -7.33 14.03 1.86
C GLY A 95 -8.68 13.63 1.27
N GLY A 96 -8.79 12.39 0.79
CA GLY A 96 -9.99 11.81 0.18
C GLY A 96 -10.91 11.10 1.18
N PRO A 97 -12.16 10.81 0.80
CA PRO A 97 -13.06 10.04 1.64
C PRO A 97 -12.61 8.57 1.73
N ARG A 98 -12.58 8.02 2.95
CA ARG A 98 -12.38 6.57 3.16
C ARG A 98 -13.51 5.78 2.52
N ARG A 99 -13.17 4.71 1.80
CA ARG A 99 -14.13 3.85 1.08
C ARG A 99 -13.86 2.39 1.44
N ALA A 100 -14.94 1.61 1.49
CA ALA A 100 -14.82 0.17 1.68
C ALA A 100 -14.17 -0.47 0.44
N VAL A 101 -13.11 -1.26 0.65
CA VAL A 101 -12.49 -2.09 -0.38
C VAL A 101 -13.39 -3.30 -0.61
N PRO A 102 -13.88 -3.50 -1.85
CA PRO A 102 -14.72 -4.65 -2.16
C PRO A 102 -14.04 -5.98 -1.83
N ARG A 103 -14.76 -6.86 -1.14
CA ARG A 103 -14.38 -8.27 -1.01
C ARG A 103 -14.76 -8.97 -2.33
N LEU A 104 -13.78 -9.56 -3.01
CA LEU A 104 -14.03 -10.32 -4.25
C LEU A 104 -14.58 -11.71 -3.92
N ASP A 105 -15.14 -12.39 -4.91
CA ASP A 105 -15.82 -13.69 -4.75
C ASP A 105 -14.89 -14.81 -4.27
N ASN A 106 -13.56 -14.62 -4.34
CA ASN A 106 -12.58 -15.54 -3.80
C ASN A 106 -11.47 -14.80 -3.04
N ASP A 107 -10.96 -15.46 -2.00
CA ASP A 107 -9.90 -14.90 -1.14
C ASP A 107 -8.49 -15.01 -1.77
N LEU A 108 -8.37 -15.70 -2.91
CA LEU A 108 -7.09 -15.83 -3.64
C LEU A 108 -6.64 -14.51 -4.26
N ALA A 109 -7.56 -13.55 -4.43
CA ALA A 109 -7.25 -12.21 -4.92
C ALA A 109 -6.73 -11.25 -3.84
N LEU A 110 -6.87 -11.58 -2.54
CA LEU A 110 -6.43 -10.71 -1.44
C LEU A 110 -4.94 -10.29 -1.53
N PRO A 111 -3.99 -11.16 -1.91
CA PRO A 111 -2.58 -10.77 -2.03
C PRO A 111 -2.34 -9.79 -3.19
N ASP A 112 -3.18 -9.80 -4.22
CA ASP A 112 -3.11 -8.84 -5.32
C ASP A 112 -3.71 -7.49 -4.89
N GLN A 113 -4.87 -7.51 -4.25
CA GLN A 113 -5.48 -6.31 -3.66
C GLN A 113 -4.50 -5.60 -2.71
N LEU A 114 -3.79 -6.34 -1.86
CA LEU A 114 -2.76 -5.78 -0.98
C LEU A 114 -1.65 -5.06 -1.75
N ARG A 115 -1.18 -5.60 -2.87
CA ARG A 115 -0.13 -4.96 -3.67
C ARG A 115 -0.60 -3.65 -4.27
N VAL A 116 -1.83 -3.62 -4.79
CA VAL A 116 -2.42 -2.42 -5.37
C VAL A 116 -2.51 -1.31 -4.33
N VAL A 117 -3.16 -1.56 -3.20
CA VAL A 117 -3.34 -0.52 -2.17
C VAL A 117 -2.02 -0.09 -1.52
N ALA A 118 -1.03 -0.99 -1.42
CA ALA A 118 0.30 -0.64 -0.92
C ALA A 118 1.09 0.22 -1.92
N ALA A 119 0.95 -0.04 -3.23
CA ALA A 119 1.57 0.79 -4.26
C ALA A 119 0.98 2.21 -4.26
N ASP A 120 -0.34 2.33 -4.12
CA ASP A 120 -1.03 3.61 -4.00
C ASP A 120 -0.55 4.37 -2.74
N LEU A 121 -0.47 3.68 -1.59
CA LEU A 121 0.03 4.28 -0.36
C LEU A 121 1.49 4.76 -0.50
N ILE A 122 2.36 3.98 -1.14
CA ILE A 122 3.75 4.37 -1.42
C ILE A 122 3.83 5.64 -2.28
N ALA A 123 2.90 5.82 -3.21
CA ALA A 123 2.84 6.99 -4.07
C ALA A 123 2.30 8.24 -3.35
N ALA A 124 1.38 8.07 -2.40
CA ALA A 124 0.65 9.17 -1.77
C ALA A 124 1.19 9.61 -0.41
N ALA A 125 1.75 8.68 0.39
CA ALA A 125 1.93 8.90 1.82
C ALA A 125 3.36 9.31 2.22
N PRO A 126 3.49 10.12 3.30
CA PRO A 126 4.79 10.49 3.83
C PRO A 126 5.45 9.33 4.60
N PRO A 127 6.79 9.36 4.81
CA PRO A 127 7.56 8.23 5.34
C PRO A 127 7.06 7.67 6.67
N GLU A 128 6.56 8.50 7.57
CA GLU A 128 6.02 8.09 8.87
C GLU A 128 4.78 7.20 8.74
N VAL A 129 3.94 7.45 7.73
CA VAL A 129 2.77 6.61 7.43
C VAL A 129 3.22 5.29 6.80
N LEU A 130 4.24 5.33 5.92
CA LEU A 130 4.81 4.13 5.32
C LEU A 130 5.45 3.21 6.38
N ALA A 131 6.18 3.77 7.35
CA ALA A 131 6.76 3.01 8.46
C ALA A 131 5.68 2.35 9.34
N ARG A 132 4.60 3.08 9.64
CA ARG A 132 3.45 2.52 10.36
C ARG A 132 2.79 1.37 9.58
N ALA A 133 2.57 1.55 8.28
CA ALA A 133 1.99 0.51 7.43
C ALA A 133 2.90 -0.72 7.36
N ALA A 134 4.22 -0.54 7.27
CA ALA A 134 5.18 -1.64 7.28
C ALA A 134 5.11 -2.48 8.57
N ALA A 135 4.96 -1.82 9.72
CA ALA A 135 4.76 -2.49 11.01
C ALA A 135 3.46 -3.30 11.04
N GLU A 136 2.35 -2.74 10.55
CA GLU A 136 1.05 -3.41 10.50
C GLU A 136 1.06 -4.65 9.57
N VAL A 137 1.71 -4.54 8.40
CA VAL A 137 1.91 -5.67 7.48
C VAL A 137 2.73 -6.77 8.14
N THR A 138 3.78 -6.39 8.87
CA THR A 138 4.65 -7.35 9.57
C THR A 138 3.89 -8.07 10.69
N ALA A 139 3.16 -7.35 11.53
CA ALA A 139 2.33 -7.93 12.59
C ALA A 139 1.24 -8.86 12.02
N THR A 140 0.60 -8.46 10.93
CA THR A 140 -0.37 -9.33 10.24
C THR A 140 0.29 -10.61 9.74
N ARG A 141 1.47 -10.51 9.12
CA ARG A 141 2.21 -11.67 8.63
C ARG A 141 2.54 -12.67 9.75
N GLU A 142 2.86 -12.20 10.94
CA GLU A 142 3.21 -13.03 12.11
C GLU A 142 2.00 -13.79 12.68
N THR A 143 0.78 -13.36 12.39
CA THR A 143 -0.45 -14.00 12.88
C THR A 143 -1.07 -14.99 11.89
N LEU A 144 -0.67 -14.95 10.61
CA LEU A 144 -1.18 -15.80 9.51
C LEU A 144 -0.56 -17.21 9.48
#